data_AF-A0A180GBA7-F1
#
_entry.id   AF-A0A180GBA7-F1
#
_cell.length_a   1.000
_cell.length_b   1.000
_cell.length_c   1.000
_cell.angle_alpha   90.00
_cell.angle_beta   90.00
_cell.angle_gamma   90.00
#
_symmetry.space_group_name_H-M   'P 1'
#
loop_
_entity.id
_entity.type
_entity.pdbx_description
1 polymer ?
#
loop_
_entity_poly.entity_id
_entity_poly.type
_entity_poly.pdbx_seq_one_letter_code
_entity_poly.pdbx_strand_id
1 'polypeptide(L)'
;TSTSNTFNQYPLPALPWESGAQSAIKKAIRNSWRAYADSSAWGCDEFHPISQAGTNLTKAGSIGFLIVGVINTILLTSEMEEDYQRVRQYIKRDLSFDVDGDLNAFETTIRILGGLLSVYHLLGNNTIYLEKAVDLGTRLLPIFDLPTGIPYLFINLKTGEAKADKDNQGYSSLAEATTIQIPDPFFYLMGL
;
A
#
# COMPACT_ATOMS: atom_id res chain seq x y z
N THR A 1 3.32 -16.92 49.75
CA THR A 1 3.97 -17.59 48.62
C THR A 1 3.79 -16.74 47.38
N SER A 2 4.77 -15.86 47.11
CA SER A 2 4.74 -14.91 45.99
C SER A 2 5.33 -15.59 44.75
N THR A 3 4.51 -15.90 43.77
CA THR A 3 4.95 -16.41 42.46
C THR A 3 5.64 -15.29 41.70
N SER A 4 6.96 -15.39 41.53
CA SER A 4 7.75 -14.47 40.72
C SER A 4 7.36 -14.64 39.25
N ASN A 5 6.76 -13.60 38.65
CA ASN A 5 6.51 -13.54 37.23
C ASN A 5 7.84 -13.39 36.48
N THR A 6 8.21 -14.41 35.71
CA THR A 6 9.45 -14.48 34.91
C THR A 6 9.44 -13.56 33.69
N PHE A 7 8.30 -12.94 33.33
CA PHE A 7 8.24 -11.97 32.23
C PHE A 7 8.98 -10.65 32.51
N ASN A 8 9.20 -10.29 33.77
CA ASN A 8 9.90 -9.05 34.15
C ASN A 8 11.40 -9.27 34.47
N GLN A 9 11.95 -10.47 34.26
CA GLN A 9 13.37 -10.77 34.54
C GLN A 9 14.31 -10.40 33.38
N TYR A 10 13.77 -10.03 32.23
CA TYR A 10 14.53 -9.45 31.13
C TYR A 10 14.23 -7.96 31.10
N PRO A 11 15.05 -7.08 31.73
CA PRO A 11 14.96 -5.67 31.42
C PRO A 11 15.03 -5.52 29.90
N LEU A 12 14.13 -4.73 29.32
CA LEU A 12 14.25 -4.35 27.92
C LEU A 12 15.71 -3.91 27.70
N PRO A 13 16.39 -4.41 26.67
CA PRO A 13 17.77 -4.04 26.44
C PRO A 13 17.89 -2.51 26.48
N ALA A 14 18.81 -2.00 27.29
CA ALA A 14 19.28 -0.63 27.18
C ALA A 14 20.15 -0.53 25.92
N LEU A 15 19.56 -0.78 24.75
CA LEU A 15 20.25 -0.71 23.48
C LEU A 15 19.84 0.58 22.80
N PRO A 16 20.67 1.64 22.86
CA PRO A 16 20.66 2.57 21.75
C PRO A 16 21.00 1.71 20.54
N TRP A 17 20.07 1.63 19.58
CA TRP A 17 20.38 1.24 18.20
C TRP A 17 21.82 1.69 17.91
N GLU A 18 22.69 0.78 17.44
CA GLU A 18 24.05 1.18 17.09
C GLU A 18 23.94 2.44 16.23
N SER A 19 24.64 3.51 16.61
CA SER A 19 24.50 4.82 15.99
C SER A 19 24.63 4.82 14.44
N GLY A 20 25.12 3.71 13.86
CA GLY A 20 25.15 3.45 12.42
C GLY A 20 23.96 2.66 11.82
N ALA A 21 23.21 1.85 12.57
CA ALA A 21 22.19 0.94 12.02
C ALA A 21 21.00 1.70 11.40
N GLN A 22 20.47 2.70 12.10
CA GLN A 22 19.40 3.55 11.55
C GLN A 22 19.86 4.27 10.27
N SER A 23 21.09 4.80 10.29
CA SER A 23 21.69 5.47 9.14
C SER A 23 21.88 4.52 7.96
N ALA A 24 22.33 3.29 8.20
CA ALA A 24 22.48 2.26 7.18
C ALA A 24 21.13 1.88 6.56
N ILE A 25 20.07 1.73 7.37
CA ILE A 25 18.70 1.45 6.89
C ILE A 25 18.18 2.62 6.04
N LYS A 26 18.30 3.86 6.51
CA LYS A 26 17.90 5.06 5.76
C LYS A 26 18.65 5.16 4.42
N LYS A 27 19.96 4.86 4.43
CA LYS A 27 20.79 4.82 3.21
C LYS A 27 20.33 3.72 2.25
N ALA A 28 20.00 2.53 2.76
CA ALA A 28 19.49 1.43 1.93
C ALA A 28 18.13 1.79 1.30
N ILE A 29 17.20 2.37 2.08
CA ILE A 29 15.91 2.87 1.57
C ILE A 29 16.14 3.88 0.44
N ARG A 30 16.96 4.91 0.69
CA ARG A 30 17.26 5.95 -0.31
C ARG A 30 17.87 5.37 -1.58
N ASN A 31 18.83 4.47 -1.45
CA ASN A 31 19.50 3.85 -2.59
C ASN A 31 18.54 2.97 -3.42
N SER A 32 17.74 2.13 -2.75
CA SER A 32 16.75 1.28 -3.42
C SER A 32 15.67 2.10 -4.11
N TRP A 33 15.17 3.14 -3.44
CA TRP A 33 14.19 4.07 -4.02
C TRP A 33 14.76 4.78 -5.25
N ARG A 34 15.96 5.34 -5.16
CA ARG A 34 16.59 6.06 -6.29
C ARG A 34 16.95 5.14 -7.45
N ALA A 35 17.31 3.88 -7.18
CA ALA A 35 17.52 2.89 -8.23
C ALA A 35 16.26 2.69 -9.08
N TYR A 36 15.08 2.70 -8.47
CA TYR A 36 13.80 2.71 -9.18
C TYR A 36 13.52 4.08 -9.81
N ALA A 37 13.54 5.13 -8.99
CA ALA A 37 13.03 6.45 -9.36
C ALA A 37 13.83 7.11 -10.48
N ASP A 38 15.14 6.86 -10.55
CA ASP A 38 16.01 7.46 -11.56
C ASP A 38 16.17 6.56 -12.80
N SER A 39 15.47 5.42 -12.84
CA SER A 39 15.47 4.49 -13.97
C SER A 39 14.32 4.74 -14.95
N SER A 40 14.31 3.96 -16.03
CA SER A 40 13.20 3.92 -16.99
C SER A 40 11.89 3.36 -16.41
N ALA A 41 11.93 2.78 -15.21
CA ALA A 41 10.77 2.18 -14.55
C ALA A 41 9.89 3.17 -13.78
N TRP A 42 10.23 4.47 -13.74
CA TRP A 42 9.41 5.47 -13.04
C TRP A 42 7.95 5.42 -13.50
N GLY A 43 7.04 5.23 -12.55
CA GLY A 43 5.61 5.09 -12.82
C GLY A 43 5.16 3.64 -13.07
N CYS A 44 6.06 2.66 -13.12
CA CYS A 44 5.69 1.25 -13.16
C CYS A 44 5.31 0.71 -11.77
N ASP A 45 4.42 -0.29 -11.75
CA ASP A 45 3.99 -0.97 -10.53
C ASP A 45 5.05 -1.92 -9.94
N GLU A 46 5.95 -2.42 -10.80
CA GLU A 46 7.01 -3.34 -10.44
C GLU A 46 8.34 -2.86 -11.00
N PHE A 47 9.42 -3.12 -10.26
CA PHE A 47 10.77 -2.77 -10.66
C PHE A 47 11.64 -4.03 -10.83
N HIS A 48 12.38 -4.10 -11.93
CA HIS A 48 13.32 -5.17 -12.25
C HIS A 48 14.76 -4.68 -12.05
N PRO A 49 15.41 -4.93 -10.89
CA PRO A 49 16.65 -4.24 -10.53
C PRO A 49 17.85 -4.53 -11.43
N ILE A 50 17.87 -5.71 -12.06
CA ILE A 50 18.96 -6.13 -12.95
C ILE A 50 18.87 -5.40 -14.30
N SER A 51 17.67 -5.32 -14.87
CA SER A 51 17.43 -4.67 -16.17
C SER A 51 17.15 -3.18 -16.08
N GLN A 52 16.89 -2.66 -14.87
CA GLN A 52 16.45 -1.27 -14.61
C GLN A 52 15.19 -0.87 -15.41
N ALA A 53 14.35 -1.86 -15.70
CA ALA A 53 13.07 -1.72 -16.36
C ALA A 53 11.92 -1.96 -15.36
N GLY A 54 10.69 -1.66 -15.78
CA GLY A 54 9.50 -1.88 -14.96
C GLY A 54 8.39 -2.60 -15.72
N THR A 55 7.48 -3.21 -14.97
CA THR A 55 6.23 -3.79 -15.48
C THR A 55 5.03 -3.25 -14.70
N ASN A 56 3.85 -3.39 -15.28
CA ASN A 56 2.59 -3.01 -14.65
C ASN A 56 1.78 -4.27 -14.35
N LEU A 57 0.98 -4.21 -13.28
CA LEU A 57 0.12 -5.32 -12.89
C LEU A 57 -0.97 -5.60 -13.93
N THR A 58 -1.31 -4.60 -14.73
CA THR A 58 -2.28 -4.71 -15.81
C THR A 58 -1.69 -4.24 -17.14
N LYS A 59 -2.23 -4.76 -18.25
CA LYS A 59 -1.90 -4.25 -19.59
C LYS A 59 -2.43 -2.84 -19.84
N ALA A 60 -3.44 -2.42 -19.09
CA ALA A 60 -4.07 -1.10 -19.22
C ALA A 60 -3.23 0.02 -18.59
N GLY A 61 -2.24 -0.31 -17.77
CA GLY A 61 -1.33 0.66 -17.17
C GLY A 61 -1.08 0.40 -15.69
N SER A 62 -0.35 1.33 -15.08
CA SER A 62 -0.04 1.34 -13.65
C SER A 62 -1.18 1.90 -12.82
N ILE A 63 -1.28 1.41 -11.59
CA ILE A 63 -2.12 1.98 -10.52
C ILE A 63 -1.28 2.66 -9.43
N GLY A 64 -0.01 2.95 -9.72
CA GLY A 64 0.95 3.49 -8.77
C GLY A 64 1.33 2.53 -7.64
N PHE A 65 1.27 1.22 -7.87
CA PHE A 65 1.40 0.20 -6.82
C PHE A 65 2.69 0.35 -6.00
N LEU A 66 3.83 0.47 -6.66
CA LEU A 66 5.12 0.67 -5.98
C LEU A 66 5.25 2.06 -5.35
N ILE A 67 4.90 3.11 -6.10
CA ILE A 67 5.08 4.50 -5.68
C ILE A 67 4.25 4.80 -4.42
N VAL A 68 2.97 4.41 -4.42
CA VAL A 68 2.08 4.58 -3.27
C VAL A 68 2.44 3.59 -2.16
N GLY A 69 2.94 2.39 -2.49
CA GLY A 69 3.37 1.42 -1.48
C GLY A 69 4.57 1.86 -0.63
N VAL A 70 5.38 2.82 -1.10
CA VAL A 70 6.63 3.23 -0.43
C VAL A 70 6.61 4.66 0.13
N ILE A 71 5.62 5.49 -0.20
CA ILE A 71 5.55 6.91 0.21
C ILE A 71 5.61 7.11 1.73
N ASN A 72 4.94 6.25 2.51
CA ASN A 72 4.96 6.33 3.98
C ASN A 72 6.37 6.06 4.52
N THR A 73 7.08 5.10 3.92
CA THR A 73 8.47 4.78 4.25
C THR A 73 9.39 5.95 3.95
N ILE A 74 9.22 6.61 2.80
CA ILE A 74 9.95 7.83 2.43
C ILE A 74 9.73 8.91 3.51
N LEU A 75 8.48 9.17 3.90
CA LEU A 75 8.14 10.16 4.94
C LEU A 75 8.79 9.84 6.29
N LEU A 76 8.77 8.56 6.71
CA LEU A 76 9.36 8.13 7.98
C LEU A 76 10.88 8.32 8.06
N THR A 77 11.58 8.41 6.92
CA THR A 77 13.03 8.67 6.94
C THR A 77 13.40 10.08 7.40
N SER A 78 12.47 11.05 7.28
CA SER A 78 12.64 12.50 7.52
C SER A 78 13.76 13.21 6.73
N GLU A 79 14.38 12.53 5.75
CA GLU A 79 15.56 13.03 5.00
C GLU A 79 15.39 12.97 3.47
N MET A 80 14.18 12.66 3.00
CA MET A 80 13.88 12.39 1.58
C MET A 80 12.77 13.33 1.06
N GLU A 81 12.88 14.63 1.37
CA GLU A 81 11.85 15.63 1.02
C GLU A 81 11.69 15.79 -0.50
N GLU A 82 12.78 15.84 -1.26
CA GLU A 82 12.73 15.93 -2.73
C GLU A 82 12.01 14.72 -3.36
N ASP A 83 12.31 13.53 -2.85
CA ASP A 83 11.68 12.27 -3.27
C ASP A 83 10.18 12.28 -2.93
N TYR A 84 9.82 12.73 -1.73
CA TYR A 84 8.43 12.91 -1.32
C TYR A 84 7.69 13.89 -2.25
N GLN A 85 8.28 15.06 -2.57
CA GLN A 85 7.65 16.02 -3.47
C GLN A 85 7.45 15.45 -4.87
N ARG A 86 8.42 14.68 -5.39
CA ARG A 86 8.30 13.98 -6.67
C ARG A 86 7.14 12.99 -6.67
N VAL A 87 7.01 12.18 -5.62
CA VAL A 87 5.89 11.24 -5.45
C VAL A 87 4.56 11.98 -5.33
N ARG A 88 4.51 13.06 -4.56
CA ARG A 88 3.31 13.87 -4.39
C ARG A 88 2.82 14.43 -5.73
N GLN A 89 3.73 14.89 -6.59
CA GLN A 89 3.36 15.36 -7.93
C GLN A 89 2.80 14.24 -8.80
N TYR A 90 3.40 13.05 -8.77
CA TYR A 90 2.88 11.87 -9.46
C TYR A 90 1.47 11.52 -8.98
N ILE A 91 1.23 11.44 -7.66
CA ILE A 91 -0.08 11.14 -7.09
C ILE A 91 -1.13 12.18 -7.52
N LYS A 92 -0.74 13.45 -7.56
CA LYS A 92 -1.65 14.53 -7.95
C LYS A 92 -2.01 14.49 -9.44
N ARG A 93 -1.04 14.20 -10.32
CA ARG A 93 -1.16 14.41 -11.77
C ARG A 93 -1.42 13.13 -12.56
N ASP A 94 -0.75 12.05 -12.19
CA ASP A 94 -0.59 10.87 -13.04
C ASP A 94 -1.30 9.63 -12.46
N LEU A 95 -1.48 9.56 -11.13
CA LEU A 95 -2.17 8.44 -10.49
C LEU A 95 -3.67 8.42 -10.87
N SER A 96 -4.09 7.33 -11.50
CA SER A 96 -5.49 7.06 -11.87
C SER A 96 -5.86 5.62 -11.51
N PHE A 97 -7.08 5.43 -11.01
CA PHE A 97 -7.67 4.11 -10.77
C PHE A 97 -8.71 3.74 -11.84
N ASP A 98 -8.89 4.56 -12.87
CA ASP A 98 -9.70 4.22 -14.05
C ASP A 98 -8.91 3.33 -15.02
N VAL A 99 -8.63 2.10 -14.56
CA VAL A 99 -7.79 1.12 -15.26
C VAL A 99 -8.62 -0.12 -15.57
N ASP A 100 -8.66 -0.48 -16.86
CA ASP A 100 -9.37 -1.67 -17.34
C ASP A 100 -8.51 -2.92 -17.16
N GLY A 101 -8.43 -3.40 -15.92
CA GLY A 101 -7.65 -4.56 -15.56
C GLY A 101 -8.06 -5.16 -14.23
N ASP A 102 -8.02 -6.48 -14.16
CA ASP A 102 -8.31 -7.24 -12.95
C ASP A 102 -7.13 -7.13 -11.98
N LEU A 103 -7.42 -6.71 -10.75
CA LEU A 103 -6.43 -6.51 -9.69
C LEU A 103 -6.83 -7.28 -8.45
N ASN A 104 -5.83 -7.80 -7.73
CA ASN A 104 -6.05 -8.44 -6.44
C ASN A 104 -6.51 -7.38 -5.43
N ALA A 105 -7.74 -7.52 -4.96
CA ALA A 105 -8.38 -6.56 -4.07
C ALA A 105 -7.66 -6.46 -2.73
N PHE A 106 -7.17 -7.58 -2.17
CA PHE A 106 -6.41 -7.60 -0.93
C PHE A 106 -5.10 -6.81 -1.03
N GLU A 107 -4.26 -7.10 -2.03
CA GLU A 107 -2.98 -6.40 -2.24
C GLU A 107 -3.19 -4.91 -2.51
N THR A 108 -4.17 -4.56 -3.33
CA THR A 108 -4.55 -3.18 -3.65
C THR A 108 -4.98 -2.43 -2.39
N THR A 109 -5.75 -3.10 -1.54
CA THR A 109 -6.27 -2.56 -0.28
C THR A 109 -5.15 -2.27 0.72
N ILE A 110 -4.29 -3.25 1.02
CA ILE A 110 -3.28 -3.07 2.06
C ILE A 110 -2.12 -2.15 1.62
N ARG A 111 -1.78 -2.11 0.32
CA ARG A 111 -0.66 -1.32 -0.19
C ARG A 111 -1.05 0.09 -0.60
N ILE A 112 -2.08 0.22 -1.43
CA ILE A 112 -2.42 1.51 -2.03
C ILE A 112 -3.38 2.25 -1.13
N LEU A 113 -4.53 1.66 -0.81
CA LEU A 113 -5.52 2.32 0.04
C LEU A 113 -4.94 2.59 1.45
N GLY A 114 -4.33 1.58 2.06
CA GLY A 114 -3.60 1.73 3.32
C GLY A 114 -2.47 2.77 3.26
N GLY A 115 -1.72 2.82 2.16
CA GLY A 115 -0.65 3.80 1.94
C GLY A 115 -1.16 5.24 1.86
N LEU A 116 -2.23 5.48 1.08
CA LEU A 116 -2.87 6.79 0.95
C LEU A 116 -3.43 7.28 2.29
N LEU A 117 -4.15 6.43 3.01
CA LEU A 117 -4.71 6.76 4.32
C LEU A 117 -3.62 7.03 5.38
N SER A 118 -2.54 6.25 5.36
CA SER A 118 -1.40 6.47 6.25
C SER A 118 -0.78 7.86 6.04
N VAL A 119 -0.57 8.25 4.78
CA VAL A 119 0.01 9.56 4.44
C VAL A 119 -0.94 10.70 4.78
N TYR A 120 -2.23 10.53 4.50
CA TYR A 120 -3.26 11.50 4.89
C TYR A 120 -3.15 11.87 6.37
N HIS A 121 -3.03 10.86 7.24
CA HIS A 121 -2.88 11.07 8.67
C HIS A 121 -1.52 11.65 9.07
N LEU A 122 -0.42 11.12 8.53
CA LEU A 122 0.94 11.57 8.87
C LEU A 122 1.16 13.06 8.55
N LEU A 123 0.47 13.56 7.52
CA LEU A 123 0.61 14.93 7.04
C LEU A 123 -0.49 15.88 7.51
N GLY A 124 -1.29 15.48 8.51
CA GLY A 124 -2.29 16.36 9.11
C GLY A 124 -3.50 16.63 8.20
N ASN A 125 -4.09 15.57 7.66
CA ASN A 125 -5.34 15.58 6.89
C ASN A 125 -5.23 16.24 5.51
N ASN A 126 -4.19 15.91 4.76
CA ASN A 126 -3.99 16.44 3.41
C ASN A 126 -4.97 15.80 2.40
N THR A 127 -5.93 16.58 1.91
CA THR A 127 -7.09 16.09 1.14
C THR A 127 -6.75 15.35 -0.15
N ILE A 128 -5.60 15.62 -0.79
CA ILE A 128 -5.19 14.94 -2.03
C ILE A 128 -5.16 13.41 -1.84
N TYR A 129 -4.62 12.95 -0.72
CA TYR A 129 -4.52 11.52 -0.44
C TYR A 129 -5.87 10.92 -0.07
N LEU A 130 -6.71 11.69 0.64
CA LEU A 130 -8.06 11.27 0.98
C LEU A 130 -8.93 11.12 -0.27
N GLU A 131 -8.90 12.09 -1.18
CA GLU A 131 -9.64 12.05 -2.45
C GLU A 131 -9.29 10.81 -3.27
N LYS A 132 -7.99 10.48 -3.38
CA LYS A 132 -7.52 9.26 -4.04
C LYS A 132 -7.93 8.00 -3.30
N ALA A 133 -7.88 8.01 -1.96
CA ALA A 133 -8.33 6.87 -1.15
C ALA A 133 -9.82 6.61 -1.31
N VAL A 134 -10.66 7.65 -1.35
CA VAL A 134 -12.11 7.54 -1.58
C VAL A 134 -12.40 6.99 -2.98
N ASP A 135 -11.71 7.48 -4.01
CA ASP A 135 -11.86 6.98 -5.38
C ASP A 135 -11.53 5.47 -5.46
N LEU A 136 -10.38 5.06 -4.93
CA LEU A 136 -10.01 3.65 -4.91
C LEU A 136 -10.97 2.81 -4.07
N GLY A 137 -11.31 3.27 -2.86
CA GLY A 137 -12.22 2.57 -1.97
C GLY A 137 -13.59 2.33 -2.61
N THR A 138 -14.14 3.34 -3.28
CA THR A 138 -15.41 3.24 -4.00
C THR A 138 -15.36 2.17 -5.10
N ARG A 139 -14.25 2.08 -5.83
CA ARG A 139 -14.04 1.08 -6.89
C ARG A 139 -13.88 -0.34 -6.33
N LEU A 140 -13.46 -0.48 -5.08
CA LEU A 140 -13.29 -1.78 -4.42
C LEU A 140 -14.60 -2.33 -3.85
N LEU A 141 -15.59 -1.48 -3.54
CA LEU A 141 -16.86 -1.89 -2.91
C LEU A 141 -17.58 -3.10 -3.57
N PRO A 142 -17.61 -3.25 -4.91
CA PRO A 142 -18.32 -4.36 -5.55
C PRO A 142 -17.83 -5.75 -5.14
N ILE A 143 -16.62 -5.91 -4.60
CA ILE A 143 -16.13 -7.23 -4.16
C ILE A 143 -16.98 -7.83 -3.03
N PHE A 144 -17.68 -6.99 -2.26
CA PHE A 144 -18.51 -7.41 -1.13
C PHE A 144 -19.96 -7.72 -1.52
N ASP A 145 -20.36 -7.48 -2.77
CA ASP A 145 -21.74 -7.67 -3.24
C ASP A 145 -22.03 -9.15 -3.53
N LEU A 146 -22.01 -9.96 -2.47
CA LEU A 146 -22.25 -11.39 -2.50
C LEU A 146 -23.26 -11.80 -1.43
N PRO A 147 -24.12 -12.80 -1.70
CA PRO A 147 -25.09 -13.29 -0.70
C PRO A 147 -24.46 -13.73 0.63
N THR A 148 -23.19 -14.15 0.60
CA THR A 148 -22.43 -14.59 1.78
C THR A 148 -21.76 -13.44 2.52
N GLY A 149 -21.60 -12.27 1.90
CA GLY A 149 -20.76 -11.17 2.39
C GLY A 149 -19.26 -11.43 2.39
N ILE A 150 -18.80 -12.62 1.95
CA ILE A 150 -17.38 -12.93 1.81
C ILE A 150 -16.90 -12.34 0.48
N PRO A 151 -15.85 -11.51 0.47
CA PRO A 151 -15.43 -10.80 -0.72
C PRO A 151 -14.83 -11.70 -1.81
N TYR A 152 -15.02 -11.31 -3.06
CA TYR A 152 -14.24 -11.83 -4.18
C TYR A 152 -12.79 -11.33 -4.16
N LEU A 153 -11.88 -12.09 -4.77
CA LEU A 153 -10.45 -11.80 -4.75
C LEU A 153 -10.04 -10.72 -5.74
N PHE A 154 -10.56 -10.78 -6.97
CA PHE A 154 -10.16 -9.90 -8.03
C PHE A 154 -11.27 -8.89 -8.33
N ILE A 155 -10.88 -7.69 -8.77
CA ILE A 155 -11.80 -6.68 -9.26
C ILE A 155 -11.20 -5.90 -10.41
N ASN A 156 -12.02 -5.64 -11.43
CA ASN A 156 -11.69 -4.67 -12.46
C ASN A 156 -12.04 -3.26 -11.96
N LEU A 157 -11.04 -2.39 -11.80
CA LEU A 157 -11.25 -1.05 -11.20
C LEU A 157 -12.03 -0.09 -12.09
N LYS A 158 -12.17 -0.39 -13.40
CA LYS A 158 -12.97 0.40 -14.33
C LYS A 158 -14.42 -0.07 -14.38
N THR A 159 -14.64 -1.38 -14.49
CA THR A 159 -16.00 -1.93 -14.67
C THR A 159 -16.69 -2.27 -13.36
N GLY A 160 -15.94 -2.42 -12.26
CA GLY A 160 -16.44 -2.94 -10.99
C GLY A 160 -16.73 -4.45 -11.01
N GLU A 161 -16.35 -5.16 -12.08
CA GLU A 161 -16.55 -6.60 -12.19
C GLU A 161 -15.65 -7.33 -11.18
N ALA A 162 -16.27 -7.91 -10.15
CA ALA A 162 -15.60 -8.72 -9.15
C ALA A 162 -15.55 -10.20 -9.56
N LYS A 163 -14.41 -10.86 -9.31
CA LYS A 163 -14.09 -12.20 -9.80
C LYS A 163 -13.49 -13.08 -8.70
N ALA A 164 -13.93 -14.33 -8.65
CA ALA A 164 -13.34 -15.34 -7.79
C ALA A 164 -11.92 -15.73 -8.24
N ASP A 165 -11.14 -16.27 -7.32
CA ASP A 165 -9.82 -16.82 -7.62
C ASP A 165 -9.93 -18.13 -8.39
N LYS A 166 -9.78 -18.09 -9.71
CA LYS A 166 -9.85 -19.29 -10.55
C LYS A 166 -8.71 -20.27 -10.28
N ASP A 167 -7.55 -19.75 -9.89
CA ASP A 167 -6.37 -20.59 -9.63
C ASP A 167 -6.51 -21.33 -8.29
N ASN A 168 -7.37 -20.82 -7.40
CA ASN A 168 -7.73 -21.46 -6.13
C ASN A 168 -9.16 -22.05 -6.12
N GLN A 169 -9.62 -22.61 -7.24
CA GLN A 169 -10.93 -23.28 -7.37
C GLN A 169 -12.14 -22.40 -7.04
N GLY A 170 -11.98 -21.07 -7.10
CA GLY A 170 -13.00 -20.09 -6.73
C GLY A 170 -13.06 -19.78 -5.22
N TYR A 171 -12.18 -20.34 -4.40
CA TYR A 171 -12.14 -20.07 -2.97
C TYR A 171 -11.43 -18.76 -2.66
N SER A 172 -12.02 -17.96 -1.77
CA SER A 172 -11.34 -16.83 -1.15
C SER A 172 -10.39 -17.32 -0.05
N SER A 173 -9.14 -16.84 -0.05
CA SER A 173 -8.24 -17.06 1.08
C SER A 173 -8.79 -16.37 2.34
N LEU A 174 -8.67 -17.03 3.49
CA LEU A 174 -9.13 -16.44 4.76
C LEU A 174 -8.43 -15.10 5.03
N ALA A 175 -7.12 -15.02 4.81
CA ALA A 175 -6.35 -13.80 5.05
C ALA A 175 -6.79 -12.65 4.13
N GLU A 176 -7.09 -12.94 2.87
CA GLU A 176 -7.57 -11.94 1.90
C GLU A 176 -8.97 -11.45 2.27
N ALA A 177 -9.84 -12.36 2.69
CA ALA A 177 -11.18 -12.02 3.16
C ALA A 177 -11.18 -11.25 4.49
N THR A 178 -10.17 -11.45 5.35
CA THR A 178 -10.11 -10.89 6.72
C THR A 178 -9.07 -9.79 6.94
N THR A 179 -8.49 -9.24 5.87
CA THR A 179 -7.51 -8.13 5.98
C THR A 179 -7.88 -6.95 5.08
N ILE A 180 -9.16 -6.80 4.76
CA ILE A 180 -9.71 -5.67 4.00
C ILE A 180 -10.67 -4.80 4.83
N GLN A 181 -10.85 -5.14 6.11
CA GLN A 181 -11.74 -4.47 7.06
C GLN A 181 -11.17 -3.16 7.62
N ILE A 182 -9.86 -3.11 7.86
CA ILE A 182 -9.20 -1.93 8.49
C ILE A 182 -9.27 -0.69 7.58
N PRO A 183 -9.05 -0.82 6.26
CA PRO A 183 -9.28 0.27 5.32
C PRO A 183 -10.66 0.22 4.66
N ASP A 184 -11.62 -0.56 5.19
CA ASP A 184 -12.95 -0.63 4.61
C ASP A 184 -13.54 0.79 4.48
N PRO A 185 -13.83 1.25 3.25
CA PRO A 185 -14.45 2.54 3.03
C PRO A 185 -15.71 2.72 3.88
N PHE A 186 -16.45 1.64 4.18
CA PHE A 186 -17.65 1.71 5.01
C PHE A 186 -17.37 2.17 6.45
N PHE A 187 -16.29 1.72 7.09
CA PHE A 187 -15.99 2.10 8.47
C PHE A 187 -15.19 3.40 8.55
N TYR A 188 -14.27 3.63 7.61
CA TYR A 188 -13.42 4.82 7.65
C TYR A 188 -14.08 6.07 7.04
N LEU A 189 -14.92 5.93 6.00
CA LEU A 189 -15.62 7.08 5.38
C LEU A 189 -16.93 7.46 6.09
N MET A 190 -17.55 6.57 6.86
CA MET A 190 -18.70 6.94 7.71
C MET A 190 -18.31 7.61 9.04
N GLY A 191 -17.01 7.64 9.37
CA GLY A 191 -16.45 8.30 10.56
C GLY A 191 -15.81 9.67 10.30
N LEU A 192 -15.81 10.14 9.04
CA LEU A 192 -15.37 11.48 8.60
C LEU A 192 -16.59 12.29 8.15
#